data_AF-A0A644VXR9-F1
#
_entry.id   AF-A0A644VXR9-F1
#
_cell.length_a   1.000
_cell.length_b   1.000
_cell.length_c   1.000
_cell.angle_alpha   90.00
_cell.angle_beta   90.00
_cell.angle_gamma   90.00
#
_symmetry.space_group_name_H-M   'P 1'
#
loop_
_entity.id
_entity.type
_entity.pdbx_description
1 polymer ?
#
loop_
_entity_poly.entity_id
_entity_poly.type
_entity_poly.pdbx_seq_one_letter_code
_entity_poly.pdbx_strand_id
1 'polypeptide(L)'
;MYYLLTYRTRRCLFATADDAFHCLQAWQQWAEAHTCNLIDYLLLPHCLQLVLQGRIQVYRTKTLVIQQLTDEELLASLARLGMHGRNYPFCGTYELYHASNCYAALGKAGFYALPYPLSVILKAKKNQSSKRARTVDCDEIA
;
A
#
# COMPACT_ATOMS: atom_id res chain seq x y z
N MET A 1 -0.01 4.86 -15.73
CA MET A 1 0.54 5.77 -14.69
C MET A 1 0.23 5.16 -13.33
N TYR A 2 1.05 5.45 -12.32
CA TYR A 2 0.84 4.96 -10.97
C TYR A 2 0.45 6.11 -10.04
N TYR A 3 -0.39 5.79 -9.05
CA TYR A 3 -0.89 6.76 -8.10
C TYR A 3 -0.87 6.17 -6.68
N LEU A 4 -0.58 7.02 -5.70
CA LEU A 4 -0.83 6.72 -4.29
C LEU A 4 -2.09 7.45 -3.85
N LEU A 5 -3.10 6.67 -3.49
CA LEU A 5 -4.27 7.16 -2.78
C LEU A 5 -4.02 7.00 -1.28
N THR A 6 -4.22 8.06 -0.52
CA THR A 6 -4.20 8.04 0.94
C THR A 6 -5.50 8.63 1.47
N TYR A 7 -6.26 7.80 2.17
CA TYR A 7 -7.47 8.20 2.88
C TYR A 7 -7.20 8.17 4.38
N ARG A 8 -7.52 9.27 5.07
CA ARG A 8 -7.36 9.42 6.52
C ARG A 8 -8.66 9.89 7.14
N THR A 9 -8.99 9.28 8.28
CA THR A 9 -10.22 9.58 9.01
C THR A 9 -9.99 9.49 10.52
N ARG A 10 -10.87 10.12 11.30
CA ARG A 10 -10.89 9.95 12.77
C ARG A 10 -11.68 8.71 13.19
N ARG A 11 -12.51 8.15 12.30
CA ARG A 11 -13.29 6.94 12.58
C ARG A 11 -12.43 5.70 12.36
N CYS A 12 -12.71 4.64 13.11
CA CYS A 12 -12.09 3.34 12.83
C CYS A 12 -12.66 2.81 11.50
N LEU A 13 -11.80 2.38 10.59
CA LEU A 13 -12.16 1.88 9.26
C LEU A 13 -12.68 0.44 9.32
N PHE A 14 -12.26 -0.32 10.33
CA PHE A 14 -12.67 -1.70 10.55
C PHE A 14 -12.54 -2.04 12.04
N ALA A 15 -13.41 -2.89 12.57
CA ALA A 15 -13.28 -3.47 13.91
C ALA A 15 -12.95 -4.97 13.84
N THR A 16 -13.38 -5.63 12.76
CA THR A 16 -13.17 -7.05 12.50
C THR A 16 -12.44 -7.28 11.18
N ALA A 17 -12.03 -8.53 10.91
CA ALA A 17 -11.46 -8.91 9.62
C ALA A 17 -12.49 -8.82 8.49
N ASP A 18 -13.77 -9.13 8.77
CA ASP A 18 -14.86 -9.02 7.80
C ASP A 18 -15.13 -7.55 7.42
N ASP A 19 -15.08 -6.63 8.40
CA ASP A 19 -15.17 -5.19 8.11
C ASP A 19 -14.03 -4.72 7.22
N ALA A 20 -12.80 -5.17 7.51
CA ALA A 20 -11.62 -4.84 6.73
C ALA A 20 -11.77 -5.33 5.29
N PHE A 21 -12.31 -6.54 5.10
CA PHE A 21 -12.62 -7.10 3.80
C PHE A 21 -13.66 -6.27 3.04
N HIS A 22 -14.82 -5.99 3.65
CA HIS A 22 -15.83 -5.18 2.98
C HIS A 22 -15.33 -3.77 2.65
N CYS A 23 -14.52 -3.17 3.52
CA CYS A 23 -13.87 -1.88 3.29
C CYS A 23 -12.98 -1.94 2.03
N LEU A 24 -12.05 -2.87 1.97
CA LEU A 24 -11.11 -3.00 0.86
C LEU A 24 -11.81 -3.40 -0.46
N GLN A 25 -12.83 -4.25 -0.41
CA GLN A 25 -13.64 -4.60 -1.59
C GLN A 25 -14.34 -3.38 -2.18
N ALA A 26 -14.92 -2.51 -1.34
CA ALA A 26 -15.55 -1.28 -1.81
C ALA A 26 -14.54 -0.34 -2.50
N TRP A 27 -13.31 -0.26 -1.98
CA TRP A 27 -12.23 0.53 -2.58
C TRP A 27 -11.71 -0.05 -3.89
N GLN A 28 -11.69 -1.37 -4.04
CA GLN A 28 -11.37 -1.99 -5.33
C GLN A 28 -12.43 -1.68 -6.38
N GLN A 29 -13.71 -1.86 -6.05
CA GLN A 29 -14.82 -1.53 -6.97
C GLN A 29 -14.78 -0.05 -7.37
N TRP A 30 -14.46 0.83 -6.41
CA TRP A 30 -14.25 2.24 -6.70
C TRP A 30 -13.09 2.46 -7.68
N ALA A 31 -11.95 1.78 -7.50
CA ALA A 31 -10.81 1.91 -8.42
C ALA A 31 -11.18 1.44 -9.84
N GLU A 32 -11.85 0.28 -9.96
CA GLU A 32 -12.31 -0.27 -11.25
C GLU A 32 -13.26 0.69 -11.97
N ALA A 33 -14.22 1.29 -11.24
CA ALA A 33 -15.12 2.31 -11.77
C ALA A 33 -14.39 3.56 -12.27
N HIS A 34 -13.19 3.84 -11.76
CA HIS A 34 -12.31 4.92 -12.21
C HIS A 34 -11.21 4.42 -13.16
N THR A 35 -11.41 3.28 -13.84
CA THR A 35 -10.46 2.70 -14.80
C THR A 35 -9.06 2.50 -14.22
N CYS A 36 -9.00 2.18 -12.94
CA CYS A 36 -7.77 1.93 -12.20
C CYS A 36 -7.75 0.50 -11.64
N ASN A 37 -6.58 -0.12 -11.73
CA ASN A 37 -6.29 -1.40 -11.11
C ASN A 37 -5.65 -1.17 -9.74
N LEU A 38 -6.10 -1.91 -8.73
CA LEU A 38 -5.47 -1.95 -7.41
C LEU A 38 -4.21 -2.82 -7.45
N ILE A 39 -3.05 -2.25 -7.14
CA ILE A 39 -1.75 -2.91 -7.20
C ILE A 39 -1.28 -3.37 -5.81
N ASP A 40 -1.43 -2.51 -4.80
CA ASP A 40 -1.08 -2.82 -3.43
C ASP A 40 -1.89 -1.97 -2.46
N TYR A 41 -1.96 -2.39 -1.20
CA TYR A 41 -2.69 -1.66 -0.18
C TYR A 41 -2.08 -1.81 1.21
N LEU A 42 -2.40 -0.85 2.08
CA LEU A 42 -2.21 -0.93 3.53
C LEU A 42 -3.45 -0.35 4.20
N LEU A 43 -4.13 -1.19 4.97
CA LEU A 43 -5.28 -0.79 5.77
C LEU A 43 -4.88 -0.77 7.26
N LEU A 44 -4.95 0.42 7.84
CA LEU A 44 -4.77 0.71 9.26
C LEU A 44 -6.09 1.20 9.85
N PRO A 45 -6.29 1.15 11.18
CA PRO A 45 -7.55 1.56 11.80
C PRO A 45 -8.07 2.94 11.37
N HIS A 46 -7.19 3.91 11.07
CA HIS A 46 -7.57 5.29 10.73
C HIS A 46 -7.01 5.78 9.40
N CYS A 47 -6.41 4.88 8.62
CA CYS A 47 -5.70 5.24 7.39
C CYS A 47 -5.76 4.09 6.39
N LEU A 48 -6.15 4.40 5.16
CA LEU A 48 -6.04 3.50 4.02
C LEU A 48 -5.05 4.08 3.01
N GLN A 49 -4.15 3.25 2.53
CA GLN A 49 -3.26 3.59 1.42
C GLN A 49 -3.43 2.57 0.31
N LEU A 50 -3.61 3.04 -0.92
CA LEU A 50 -3.72 2.22 -2.12
C LEU A 50 -2.70 2.65 -3.16
N VAL A 51 -2.02 1.70 -3.77
CA VAL A 51 -1.24 1.91 -5.00
C VAL A 51 -2.13 1.52 -6.17
N LEU A 52 -2.43 2.47 -7.04
CA LEU A 52 -3.31 2.28 -8.18
C LEU A 52 -2.53 2.42 -9.48
N GLN A 53 -2.91 1.65 -10.50
CA GLN A 53 -2.41 1.78 -11.86
C GLN A 53 -3.58 2.12 -12.79
N GLY A 54 -3.49 3.21 -13.54
CA GLY A 54 -4.55 3.56 -14.48
C GLY A 54 -4.49 5.01 -14.90
N ARG A 55 -5.68 5.60 -15.06
CA ARG A 55 -5.88 7.04 -15.30
C ARG A 55 -6.89 7.56 -14.30
N ILE A 56 -6.43 8.39 -13.36
CA ILE A 56 -7.28 9.05 -12.39
C ILE A 56 -6.83 10.50 -12.21
N GLN A 57 -7.79 11.37 -11.90
CA GLN A 57 -7.46 12.75 -11.54
C GLN A 57 -6.76 12.79 -10.19
N VAL A 58 -5.66 13.54 -10.16
CA VAL A 58 -5.01 13.97 -8.92
C VAL A 58 -6.01 14.81 -8.14
N TYR A 59 -6.15 14.50 -6.85
CA TYR A 59 -7.16 15.09 -5.99
C TYR A 59 -6.62 15.27 -4.59
N ARG A 60 -6.94 16.39 -3.93
CA ARG A 60 -6.46 16.66 -2.58
C ARG A 60 -7.50 17.37 -1.73
N THR A 61 -7.93 16.70 -0.67
CA THR A 61 -8.70 17.26 0.43
C THR A 61 -7.98 16.98 1.76
N LYS A 62 -8.62 17.40 2.87
CA LYS A 62 -8.12 17.09 4.22
C LYS A 62 -8.11 15.60 4.52
N THR A 63 -8.99 14.82 3.90
CA THR A 63 -9.20 13.39 4.21
C THR A 63 -8.73 12.46 3.10
N LEU A 64 -8.70 12.92 1.84
CA LEU A 64 -8.34 12.10 0.69
C LEU A 64 -7.27 12.80 -0.16
N VAL A 65 -6.19 12.10 -0.44
CA VAL A 65 -5.12 12.56 -1.33
C VAL A 65 -4.85 11.50 -2.38
N ILE A 66 -4.89 11.88 -3.64
CA ILE A 66 -4.49 11.07 -4.79
C ILE A 66 -3.35 11.82 -5.45
N GLN A 67 -2.15 11.24 -5.40
CA GLN A 67 -0.96 11.81 -6.02
C GLN A 67 -0.43 10.86 -7.09
N GLN A 68 0.02 11.41 -8.21
CA GLN A 68 0.76 10.64 -9.20
C GLN A 68 2.14 10.29 -8.63
N LEU A 69 2.61 9.09 -8.92
CA LEU A 69 3.92 8.61 -8.53
C LEU A 69 4.84 8.56 -9.75
N THR A 70 6.07 9.00 -9.56
CA THR A 70 7.20 8.57 -10.38
C THR A 70 7.57 7.11 -10.09
N ASP A 71 8.35 6.49 -10.96
CA ASP A 71 8.79 5.09 -10.80
C ASP A 71 9.61 4.88 -9.50
N GLU A 72 10.42 5.86 -9.13
CA GLU A 72 11.21 5.85 -7.89
C GLU A 72 10.29 5.92 -6.65
N GLU A 73 9.28 6.79 -6.68
CA GLU A 73 8.31 6.93 -5.60
C GLU A 73 7.37 5.72 -5.48
N LEU A 74 7.05 5.07 -6.61
CA LEU A 74 6.33 3.80 -6.64
C LEU A 74 7.11 2.73 -5.89
N LEU A 75 8.39 2.53 -6.24
CA LEU A 75 9.24 1.53 -5.58
C LEU A 75 9.39 1.84 -4.08
N ALA A 76 9.60 3.11 -3.74
CA ALA A 76 9.69 3.55 -2.35
C ALA A 76 8.38 3.34 -1.58
N SER A 77 7.23 3.49 -2.23
CA SER A 77 5.90 3.27 -1.62
C SER A 77 5.64 1.79 -1.39
N LEU A 78 5.90 0.92 -2.37
CA LEU A 78 5.77 -0.53 -2.22
C LEU A 78 6.68 -1.07 -1.10
N ALA A 79 7.92 -0.60 -1.02
CA ALA A 79 8.84 -0.96 0.06
C ALA A 79 8.31 -0.54 1.45
N ARG A 80 7.75 0.68 1.56
CA ARG A 80 7.17 1.22 2.79
C ARG A 80 5.95 0.43 3.26
N LEU A 81 5.00 0.18 2.35
CA LEU A 81 3.80 -0.61 2.65
C LEU A 81 4.21 -2.00 3.17
N GLY A 82 5.15 -2.66 2.48
CA GLY A 82 5.68 -3.97 2.89
C GLY A 82 6.48 -3.98 4.21
N MET A 83 6.95 -2.85 4.72
CA MET A 83 7.56 -2.77 6.07
C MET A 83 6.49 -2.75 7.17
N HIS A 84 5.36 -2.08 6.94
CA HIS A 84 4.27 -2.01 7.91
C HIS A 84 3.54 -3.35 8.09
N GLY A 85 3.54 -4.21 7.08
CA GLY A 85 2.92 -5.54 7.17
C GLY A 85 3.48 -6.47 8.25
N ARG A 86 4.69 -6.21 8.81
CA ARG A 86 5.20 -6.98 9.97
C ARG A 86 4.33 -6.84 11.22
N ASN A 87 3.62 -5.72 11.36
CA ASN A 87 2.82 -5.38 12.54
C ASN A 87 1.31 -5.28 12.23
N TYR A 88 0.91 -5.38 10.96
CA TYR A 88 -0.48 -5.18 10.52
C TYR A 88 -0.87 -6.26 9.50
N PRO A 89 -1.92 -7.06 9.78
CA PRO A 89 -2.29 -8.19 8.93
C PRO A 89 -2.83 -7.78 7.56
N PHE A 90 -3.38 -6.57 7.42
CA PHE A 90 -4.02 -6.09 6.18
C PHE A 90 -3.06 -5.27 5.31
N CYS A 91 -2.05 -5.96 4.78
CA CYS A 91 -1.06 -5.38 3.88
C CYS A 91 -0.82 -6.34 2.71
N GLY A 92 -1.19 -5.92 1.50
CA GLY A 92 -1.14 -6.79 0.33
C GLY A 92 0.26 -7.37 0.03
N THR A 93 1.34 -6.62 0.27
CA THR A 93 2.73 -7.09 0.03
C THR A 93 3.21 -8.07 1.10
N TYR A 94 2.68 -7.98 2.32
CA TYR A 94 2.95 -8.96 3.37
C TYR A 94 2.16 -10.25 3.17
N GLU A 95 0.88 -10.13 2.81
CA GLU A 95 0.01 -11.29 2.55
C GLU A 95 0.51 -12.14 1.39
N LEU A 96 1.02 -11.51 0.32
CA LEU A 96 1.70 -12.22 -0.77
C LEU A 96 2.87 -13.07 -0.29
N TYR A 97 3.68 -12.51 0.61
CA TYR A 97 4.91 -13.16 1.09
C TYR A 97 4.60 -14.30 2.06
N HIS A 98 3.48 -14.21 2.80
CA HIS A 98 3.09 -15.17 3.83
C HIS A 98 1.92 -16.08 3.43
N ALA A 99 1.44 -16.01 2.18
CA ALA A 99 0.31 -16.79 1.67
C ALA A 99 -0.94 -16.70 2.57
N SER A 100 -1.20 -15.51 3.13
CA SER A 100 -2.37 -15.27 4.00
C SER A 100 -3.66 -15.27 3.18
N ASN A 101 -4.75 -15.77 3.78
CA ASN A 101 -6.06 -15.91 3.11
C ASN A 101 -6.81 -14.60 2.91
N CYS A 102 -6.48 -13.54 3.66
CA CYS A 102 -6.98 -12.21 3.32
C CYS A 102 -6.28 -11.77 2.02
N TYR A 103 -7.05 -11.49 0.97
CA TYR A 103 -6.66 -10.70 -0.19
C TYR A 103 -5.67 -11.24 -1.24
N ALA A 104 -5.31 -12.53 -1.24
CA ALA A 104 -4.69 -13.13 -2.45
C ALA A 104 -5.57 -12.94 -3.72
N ALA A 105 -6.88 -12.81 -3.54
CA ALA A 105 -7.89 -12.71 -4.60
C ALA A 105 -8.13 -11.29 -5.16
N LEU A 106 -7.70 -10.21 -4.49
CA LEU A 106 -8.18 -8.84 -4.78
C LEU A 106 -7.08 -7.93 -5.39
N GLY A 107 -6.14 -8.51 -6.13
CA GLY A 107 -5.24 -7.74 -6.99
C GLY A 107 -3.84 -8.30 -7.22
N LYS A 108 -3.53 -9.52 -6.76
CA LYS A 108 -2.16 -10.05 -6.89
C LYS A 108 -2.02 -11.36 -7.66
N ALA A 109 -3.11 -12.09 -7.89
CA ALA A 109 -3.12 -13.32 -8.67
C ALA A 109 -3.85 -13.23 -10.02
N GLY A 110 -4.38 -12.05 -10.39
CA GLY A 110 -5.19 -11.88 -11.60
C GLY A 110 -4.64 -10.79 -12.53
N PHE A 111 -4.05 -11.23 -13.63
CA PHE A 111 -3.86 -10.50 -14.90
C PHE A 111 -2.73 -9.47 -15.05
N TYR A 112 -2.31 -8.72 -14.03
CA TYR A 112 -1.21 -7.74 -14.17
C TYR A 112 -0.06 -8.05 -13.22
N ALA A 113 1.02 -8.63 -13.77
CA ALA A 113 2.26 -8.77 -13.02
C ALA A 113 2.68 -7.41 -12.45
N LEU A 114 3.05 -7.37 -11.17
CA LEU A 114 3.67 -6.19 -10.56
C LEU A 114 4.73 -5.64 -11.54
N PRO A 115 4.81 -4.31 -11.76
CA PRO A 115 5.79 -3.72 -12.68
C PRO A 115 7.24 -4.03 -12.30
N TYR A 116 7.45 -4.49 -11.07
CA TYR A 116 8.74 -4.94 -10.57
C TYR A 116 8.65 -6.41 -10.11
N PRO A 117 9.67 -7.23 -10.43
CA PRO A 117 9.84 -8.53 -9.81
C PRO A 117 9.88 -8.41 -8.29
N LEU A 118 9.34 -9.41 -7.59
CA LEU A 118 9.33 -9.46 -6.12
C LEU A 118 10.74 -9.27 -5.52
N SER A 119 11.78 -9.79 -6.19
CA SER A 119 13.19 -9.63 -5.80
C SER A 119 13.64 -8.16 -5.72
N VAL A 120 13.15 -7.30 -6.61
CA VAL A 120 13.47 -5.87 -6.65
C VAL A 120 12.79 -5.14 -5.48
N ILE A 121 11.53 -5.48 -5.20
CA ILE A 121 10.77 -4.94 -4.07
C ILE A 121 11.45 -5.32 -2.73
N LEU A 122 11.89 -6.57 -2.61
CA LEU A 122 12.60 -7.05 -1.42
C LEU A 122 13.95 -6.34 -1.21
N LYS A 123 14.70 -6.07 -2.28
CA LYS A 123 15.96 -5.31 -2.21
C LYS A 123 15.71 -3.87 -1.74
N ALA A 124 14.68 -3.22 -2.27
CA ALA A 124 14.28 -1.87 -1.84
C ALA A 124 13.90 -1.83 -0.35
N LYS A 125 13.14 -2.84 0.13
CA LYS A 125 12.80 -3.00 1.56
C LYS A 125 14.03 -3.13 2.45
N LYS A 126 15.01 -3.95 2.06
CA LYS A 126 16.29 -4.08 2.80
C LYS A 126 17.02 -2.74 2.88
N ASN A 127 17.14 -2.02 1.76
CA ASN A 127 17.83 -0.74 1.72
C ASN A 127 17.17 0.35 2.58
N GLN A 128 15.83 0.39 2.63
CA GLN A 128 15.11 1.33 3.50
C GLN A 128 15.23 0.97 4.99
N SER A 129 15.20 -0.33 5.32
CA SER A 129 15.43 -0.80 6.69
C SER A 129 16.84 -0.41 7.17
N SER A 130 17.86 -0.57 6.31
CA SER A 130 19.23 -0.16 6.60
C SER A 130 19.39 1.37 6.69
N LYS A 131 18.66 2.15 5.87
CA LYS A 131 18.64 3.62 6.00
C LYS A 131 18.05 4.05 7.33
N ARG A 132 16.95 3.43 7.77
CA ARG A 132 16.30 3.73 9.06
C ARG A 132 17.16 3.35 10.25
N ALA A 133 17.93 2.25 10.16
CA ALA A 133 18.93 1.91 11.18
C ALA A 133 20.04 2.97 11.24
N ARG A 134 20.50 3.46 10.09
CA ARG A 134 21.53 4.51 10.04
C ARG A 134 21.07 5.88 10.52
N THR A 135 19.78 6.23 10.41
CA THR A 135 19.27 7.49 10.97
C THR A 135 19.12 7.46 12.48
N VAL A 136 18.96 6.29 13.10
CA VAL A 136 18.86 6.17 14.56
C VAL A 136 20.25 6.25 15.23
N ASP A 137 21.30 5.81 14.55
CA ASP A 137 22.69 5.91 15.07
C ASP A 137 23.30 7.33 15.00
N CYS A 138 22.65 8.29 14.34
CA CYS A 138 23.18 9.66 14.21
C CYS A 138 22.53 10.71 15.13
N ASP A 139 21.46 10.37 15.84
CA ASP A 139 20.74 11.31 16.73
C ASP A 139 20.97 11.06 18.23
N GLU A 140 21.89 10.15 18.62
CA GLU A 140 22.33 9.98 20.02
C GLU A 140 23.79 10.40 20.25
N ILE A 141 24.25 11.55 19.74
CA ILE A 141 25.33 12.31 20.39
C ILE A 141 25.12 13.81 20.14
N ALA A 142 24.47 14.50 21.09
CA ALA A 142 24.77 15.87 21.50
C ALA A 142 24.05 16.19 22.82
#